data_AF-A0A958Z604-F1
#
_entry.id   AF-A0A958Z604-F1
#
_cell.length_a   1.000
_cell.length_b   1.000
_cell.length_c   1.000
_cell.angle_alpha   90.00
_cell.angle_beta   90.00
_cell.angle_gamma   90.00
#
_symmetry.space_group_name_H-M   'P 1'
#
loop_
_entity.id
_entity.type
_entity.pdbx_description
1 polymer ?
#
loop_
_entity_poly.entity_id
_entity_poly.type
_entity_poly.pdbx_seq_one_letter_code
_entity_poly.pdbx_strand_id
1 'polypeptide(L)'
;PDLYTTEELDGILLHEKVHSREKHSFDVLIANLFCVLFWFNPFVWLYKKVIIQNLEFIADQKAIQCYSDKTDYQKALLRVVTHQSYLSVTNHFNQSLIKKRIVMLNTSQSKKQNSIKYFFVVPVLICFIFLFQVRVIAQEKFTVQSINHSLDEIIVRMEINKHTTDEEMNKEKDIFKKEFDADLKFSKVKRNPKGEITSIKVYLK
;
A
#
# COMPACT_ATOMS: atom_id res chain seq x y z
N PRO A 1 -45.55 -16.33 -5.78
CA PRO A 1 -45.36 -17.62 -6.49
C PRO A 1 -45.94 -17.58 -7.91
N ASP A 2 -47.11 -16.95 -8.08
CA ASP A 2 -47.90 -17.01 -9.34
C ASP A 2 -47.34 -16.19 -10.52
N LEU A 3 -46.24 -15.45 -10.31
CA LEU A 3 -45.61 -14.60 -11.33
C LEU A 3 -44.54 -15.31 -12.16
N TYR A 4 -44.08 -16.49 -11.70
CA TYR A 4 -42.96 -17.24 -12.28
C TYR A 4 -43.39 -18.67 -12.62
N THR A 5 -42.82 -19.22 -13.69
CA THR A 5 -42.97 -20.66 -13.96
C THR A 5 -42.26 -21.48 -12.88
N THR A 6 -42.59 -22.76 -12.76
CA THR A 6 -41.92 -23.67 -11.81
C THR A 6 -40.42 -23.73 -12.06
N GLU A 7 -40.00 -23.80 -13.33
CA GLU A 7 -38.59 -23.79 -13.72
C GLU A 7 -37.89 -22.47 -13.39
N GLU A 8 -38.56 -21.32 -13.60
CA GLU A 8 -38.03 -20.01 -13.19
C GLU A 8 -37.84 -19.95 -11.65
N LEU A 9 -38.83 -20.43 -10.91
CA LEU A 9 -38.80 -20.45 -9.45
C LEU A 9 -37.69 -21.35 -8.91
N ASP A 10 -37.52 -22.55 -9.47
CA ASP A 10 -36.47 -23.48 -9.06
C ASP A 10 -35.07 -22.91 -9.29
N GLY A 11 -34.86 -22.21 -10.42
CA GLY A 11 -33.60 -21.52 -10.69
C GLY A 11 -33.31 -20.39 -9.71
N ILE A 12 -34.32 -19.59 -9.36
CA ILE A 12 -34.22 -18.52 -8.36
C ILE A 12 -33.90 -19.13 -6.98
N LEU A 13 -34.61 -20.17 -6.57
CA LEU A 13 -34.38 -20.83 -5.28
C LEU A 13 -32.98 -21.45 -5.21
N LEU A 14 -32.47 -22.02 -6.30
CA LEU A 14 -31.11 -22.54 -6.33
C LEU A 14 -30.07 -21.42 -6.21
N HIS A 15 -30.28 -20.27 -6.89
CA HIS A 15 -29.43 -19.10 -6.76
C HIS A 15 -29.35 -18.63 -5.30
N GLU A 16 -30.49 -18.42 -4.64
CA GLU A 16 -30.55 -18.01 -3.23
C GLU A 16 -29.94 -19.06 -2.28
N LYS A 17 -30.15 -20.35 -2.58
CA LYS A 17 -29.54 -21.46 -1.82
C LYS A 17 -28.02 -21.43 -1.91
N VAL A 18 -27.43 -20.99 -3.03
CA VAL A 18 -25.98 -20.82 -3.15
C VAL A 18 -25.48 -19.72 -2.23
N HIS A 19 -26.17 -18.56 -2.18
CA HIS A 19 -25.80 -17.48 -1.25
C HIS A 19 -25.76 -17.94 0.20
N SER A 20 -26.77 -18.71 0.61
CA SER A 20 -26.81 -19.30 1.95
C SER A 20 -25.71 -20.34 2.17
N ARG A 21 -25.54 -21.30 1.24
CA ARG A 21 -24.56 -22.39 1.37
C ARG A 21 -23.12 -21.89 1.41
N GLU A 22 -22.79 -20.88 0.61
CA GLU A 22 -21.42 -20.34 0.52
C GLU A 22 -21.20 -19.12 1.41
N LYS A 23 -22.19 -18.78 2.25
CA LYS A 23 -22.10 -17.72 3.25
C LYS A 23 -21.75 -16.36 2.65
N HIS A 24 -22.28 -16.05 1.48
CA HIS A 24 -22.02 -14.77 0.79
C HIS A 24 -22.36 -13.55 1.66
N SER A 25 -23.33 -13.67 2.59
CA SER A 25 -23.65 -12.62 3.57
C SER A 25 -22.46 -12.27 4.48
N PHE A 26 -21.62 -13.26 4.82
CA PHE A 26 -20.42 -13.05 5.62
C PHE A 26 -19.34 -12.31 4.83
N ASP A 27 -19.16 -12.63 3.55
CA ASP A 27 -18.23 -11.90 2.68
C ASP A 27 -18.62 -10.42 2.54
N VAL A 28 -19.92 -10.15 2.39
CA VAL A 28 -20.46 -8.78 2.34
C VAL A 28 -20.27 -8.06 3.67
N LEU A 29 -20.44 -8.75 4.80
CA LEU A 29 -20.18 -8.18 6.12
C LEU A 29 -18.71 -7.77 6.29
N ILE A 30 -17.78 -8.65 5.90
CA ILE A 30 -16.34 -8.34 5.90
C ILE A 30 -16.06 -7.14 5.00
N ALA A 31 -16.57 -7.12 3.76
CA ALA A 31 -16.37 -6.00 2.85
C ALA A 31 -16.87 -4.67 3.45
N ASN A 32 -18.00 -4.69 4.15
CA ASN A 32 -18.52 -3.52 4.87
C ASN A 32 -17.61 -3.10 6.03
N LEU A 33 -17.07 -4.05 6.80
CA LEU A 33 -16.10 -3.75 7.86
C LEU A 33 -14.85 -3.06 7.29
N PHE A 34 -14.32 -3.54 6.16
CA PHE A 34 -13.25 -2.86 5.44
C PHE A 34 -13.65 -1.44 5.01
N CYS A 35 -14.87 -1.24 4.49
CA CYS A 35 -15.36 0.11 4.16
C CYS A 35 -15.41 1.03 5.38
N VAL A 36 -15.72 0.52 6.59
CA VAL A 36 -15.72 1.32 7.81
C VAL A 36 -14.30 1.69 8.23
N LEU A 37 -13.38 0.72 8.24
CA LEU A 37 -11.99 0.94 8.64
C LEU A 37 -11.24 1.86 7.68
N PHE A 38 -11.52 1.74 6.39
CA PHE A 38 -10.85 2.46 5.31
C PHE A 38 -11.82 3.40 4.58
N TRP A 39 -12.73 4.04 5.31
CA TRP A 39 -13.81 4.87 4.74
C TRP A 39 -13.32 6.00 3.83
N PHE A 40 -12.14 6.56 4.13
CA PHE A 40 -11.49 7.61 3.34
C PHE A 40 -10.89 7.10 2.02
N ASN A 41 -10.71 5.79 1.85
CA ASN A 41 -10.07 5.21 0.68
C ASN A 41 -11.12 4.87 -0.41
N PRO A 42 -11.14 5.58 -1.56
CA PRO A 42 -12.10 5.34 -2.63
C PRO A 42 -12.00 3.93 -3.24
N PHE A 43 -10.83 3.28 -3.17
CA PHE A 43 -10.63 1.94 -3.73
C PHE A 43 -11.39 0.86 -2.98
N VAL A 44 -11.67 1.05 -1.68
CA VAL A 44 -12.38 0.03 -0.89
C VAL A 44 -13.85 -0.06 -1.30
N TRP A 45 -14.44 1.07 -1.70
CA TRP A 45 -15.79 1.11 -2.27
C TRP A 45 -15.87 0.40 -3.63
N LEU A 46 -14.83 0.57 -4.47
CA LEU A 46 -14.71 -0.17 -5.73
C LEU A 46 -14.53 -1.67 -5.47
N TYR A 47 -13.70 -2.03 -4.50
CA TYR A 47 -13.44 -3.42 -4.13
C TYR A 47 -14.71 -4.12 -3.63
N LYS A 48 -15.47 -3.48 -2.74
CA LYS A 48 -16.80 -3.97 -2.31
C LYS A 48 -17.72 -4.24 -3.50
N LYS A 49 -17.77 -3.33 -4.47
CA LYS A 49 -18.60 -3.50 -5.69
C LYS A 49 -18.16 -4.72 -6.51
N VAL A 50 -16.85 -4.98 -6.60
CA VAL A 50 -16.29 -6.14 -7.29
C VAL A 50 -16.59 -7.43 -6.53
N ILE A 51 -16.48 -7.45 -5.19
CA ILE A 51 -16.85 -8.60 -4.35
C ILE A 51 -18.31 -8.97 -4.62
N ILE A 52 -19.24 -8.02 -4.50
CA ILE A 52 -20.66 -8.28 -4.69
C ILE A 52 -20.92 -8.85 -6.10
N GLN A 53 -20.32 -8.27 -7.14
CA GLN A 53 -20.44 -8.80 -8.50
C GLN A 53 -19.92 -10.23 -8.63
N ASN A 54 -18.81 -10.55 -7.99
CA ASN A 54 -18.25 -11.88 -8.02
C ASN A 54 -19.15 -12.92 -7.32
N LEU A 55 -19.79 -12.55 -6.20
CA LEU A 55 -20.72 -13.42 -5.49
C LEU A 55 -21.96 -13.74 -6.35
N GLU A 56 -22.50 -12.74 -7.05
CA GLU A 56 -23.59 -12.93 -8.03
C GLU A 56 -23.17 -13.90 -9.14
N PHE A 57 -21.95 -13.75 -9.68
CA PHE A 57 -21.46 -14.64 -10.74
C PHE A 57 -21.31 -16.10 -10.28
N ILE A 58 -20.87 -16.32 -9.04
CA ILE A 58 -20.78 -17.66 -8.46
C ILE A 58 -22.16 -18.29 -8.33
N ALA A 59 -23.15 -17.52 -7.86
CA ALA A 59 -24.53 -17.97 -7.72
C ALA A 59 -25.15 -18.28 -9.10
N ASP A 60 -24.99 -17.38 -10.07
CA ASP A 60 -25.46 -17.56 -11.44
C ASP A 60 -24.85 -18.79 -12.12
N GLN A 61 -23.54 -19.01 -11.95
CA GLN A 61 -22.84 -20.17 -12.53
C GLN A 61 -23.36 -21.50 -12.00
N LYS A 62 -23.88 -21.54 -10.76
CA LYS A 62 -24.46 -22.75 -10.16
C LYS A 62 -25.93 -22.91 -10.52
N ALA A 63 -26.69 -21.81 -10.54
CA ALA A 63 -28.10 -21.81 -10.91
C ALA A 63 -28.33 -22.22 -12.37
N ILE A 64 -27.46 -21.78 -13.29
CA ILE A 64 -27.59 -22.09 -14.73
C ILE A 64 -27.46 -23.59 -15.04
N GLN A 65 -26.89 -24.38 -14.13
CA GLN A 65 -26.74 -25.84 -14.31
C GLN A 65 -28.09 -26.58 -14.26
N CYS A 66 -29.13 -25.95 -13.72
CA CYS A 66 -30.49 -26.49 -13.71
C CYS A 66 -31.27 -26.22 -15.00
N TYR A 67 -30.74 -25.41 -15.91
CA TYR A 67 -31.37 -25.10 -17.19
C TYR A 67 -30.71 -25.85 -18.33
N SER A 68 -31.52 -26.33 -19.28
CA SER A 68 -31.01 -26.94 -20.51
C SER A 68 -30.41 -25.89 -21.46
N ASP A 69 -31.02 -24.72 -21.53
CA ASP A 69 -30.52 -23.57 -22.31
C ASP A 69 -30.18 -22.39 -21.37
N LYS A 70 -29.00 -21.81 -21.61
CA LYS A 70 -28.54 -20.58 -20.94
C LYS A 70 -29.47 -19.40 -21.20
N THR A 71 -30.07 -19.36 -22.39
CA THR A 71 -30.95 -18.26 -22.81
C THR A 71 -32.19 -18.17 -21.94
N ASP A 72 -32.73 -19.30 -21.50
CA ASP A 72 -33.94 -19.34 -20.67
C ASP A 72 -33.66 -18.86 -19.26
N TYR A 73 -32.51 -19.23 -18.68
CA TYR A 73 -32.05 -18.64 -17.43
C TYR A 73 -31.84 -17.12 -17.53
N GLN A 74 -31.26 -16.63 -18.64
CA GLN A 74 -31.04 -15.20 -18.85
C GLN A 74 -32.37 -14.42 -18.94
N LYS A 75 -33.39 -14.98 -19.59
CA LYS A 75 -34.74 -14.40 -19.64
C LYS A 75 -35.37 -14.38 -18.25
N ALA A 76 -35.30 -15.49 -17.51
CA ALA A 76 -35.79 -15.59 -16.14
C ALA A 76 -35.14 -14.51 -15.25
N LEU A 77 -33.82 -14.38 -15.34
CA LEU A 77 -33.04 -13.38 -14.62
C LEU A 77 -33.46 -11.94 -14.98
N LEU A 78 -33.64 -11.64 -16.26
CA LEU A 78 -34.12 -10.33 -16.71
C LEU A 78 -35.55 -10.05 -16.21
N ARG A 79 -36.41 -11.07 -16.20
CA ARG A 79 -37.80 -11.00 -15.74
C ARG A 79 -37.86 -10.67 -14.24
N VAL A 80 -37.04 -11.31 -13.42
CA VAL A 80 -36.94 -11.00 -11.97
C VAL A 80 -36.58 -9.53 -11.74
N VAL A 81 -35.58 -9.02 -12.43
CA VAL A 81 -35.13 -7.63 -12.26
C VAL A 81 -36.17 -6.63 -12.78
N THR A 82 -36.76 -6.88 -13.94
CA THR A 82 -37.77 -5.98 -14.55
C THR A 82 -39.06 -5.94 -13.73
N HIS A 83 -39.53 -7.08 -13.21
CA HIS A 83 -40.66 -7.12 -12.28
C HIS A 83 -40.37 -6.55 -10.89
N GLN A 84 -39.12 -6.30 -10.50
CA GLN A 84 -38.80 -5.52 -9.29
C GLN A 84 -38.69 -4.02 -9.58
N SER A 85 -38.58 -3.63 -10.85
CA SER A 85 -38.24 -2.26 -11.27
C SER A 85 -39.44 -1.34 -11.56
N TYR A 86 -40.68 -1.82 -11.49
CA TYR A 86 -41.88 -1.07 -11.92
C TYR A 86 -42.19 0.21 -11.13
N LEU A 87 -41.44 0.51 -10.05
CA LEU A 87 -41.65 1.70 -9.21
C LEU A 87 -40.37 2.50 -8.86
N SER A 88 -39.20 2.19 -9.43
CA SER A 88 -37.94 2.85 -9.04
C SER A 88 -37.42 3.79 -10.11
N VAL A 89 -37.09 5.03 -9.73
CA VAL A 89 -36.32 5.98 -10.54
C VAL A 89 -35.10 5.23 -11.10
N THR A 90 -35.06 5.05 -12.42
CA THR A 90 -34.14 4.12 -13.05
C THR A 90 -32.69 4.57 -12.83
N ASN A 91 -31.99 3.87 -11.95
CA ASN A 91 -30.58 4.11 -11.73
C ASN A 91 -29.77 3.38 -12.82
N HIS A 92 -29.00 4.13 -13.63
CA HIS A 92 -28.11 3.58 -14.67
C HIS A 92 -27.14 2.53 -14.10
N PHE A 93 -26.85 2.56 -12.79
CA PHE A 93 -26.04 1.57 -12.11
C PHE A 93 -26.69 0.17 -12.03
N ASN A 94 -28.02 0.04 -11.98
CA ASN A 94 -28.69 -1.26 -11.88
C ASN A 94 -28.67 -2.01 -13.22
N GLN A 95 -28.83 -1.28 -14.33
CA GLN A 95 -28.67 -1.80 -15.69
C GLN A 95 -27.25 -2.33 -15.93
N SER A 96 -26.25 -1.70 -15.33
CA SER A 96 -24.87 -2.18 -15.43
C SER A 96 -24.65 -3.53 -14.73
N LEU A 97 -25.38 -3.86 -13.66
CA LEU A 97 -25.17 -5.13 -12.94
C LEU A 97 -25.77 -6.32 -13.69
N ILE A 98 -27.02 -6.20 -14.15
CA ILE A 98 -27.69 -7.26 -14.90
C ILE A 98 -26.96 -7.57 -16.22
N LYS A 99 -26.49 -6.52 -16.93
CA LYS A 99 -25.68 -6.68 -18.13
C LYS A 99 -24.42 -7.48 -17.86
N LYS A 100 -23.72 -7.19 -16.75
CA LYS A 100 -22.50 -7.91 -16.38
C LYS A 100 -22.74 -9.38 -16.06
N ARG A 101 -23.84 -9.69 -15.36
CA ARG A 101 -24.26 -11.08 -15.08
C ARG A 101 -24.50 -11.85 -16.38
N ILE A 102 -25.29 -11.28 -17.30
CA ILE A 102 -25.56 -11.88 -18.62
C ILE A 102 -24.27 -12.08 -19.44
N VAL A 103 -23.39 -11.07 -19.47
CA VAL A 103 -22.09 -11.18 -20.16
C VAL A 103 -21.25 -12.31 -19.57
N MET A 104 -21.18 -12.41 -18.24
CA MET A 104 -20.39 -13.44 -17.57
C MET A 104 -20.91 -14.86 -17.88
N LEU A 105 -22.23 -15.07 -17.95
CA LEU A 105 -22.83 -16.35 -18.31
C LEU A 105 -22.46 -16.84 -19.73
N ASN A 106 -22.21 -15.88 -20.63
CA ASN A 106 -21.80 -16.15 -22.01
C ASN A 106 -20.27 -16.16 -22.18
N THR A 107 -19.53 -15.74 -21.16
CA THR A 107 -18.07 -15.68 -21.22
C THR A 107 -17.48 -17.05 -20.88
N SER A 108 -16.54 -17.53 -21.70
CA SER A 108 -15.81 -18.77 -21.43
C SER A 108 -14.84 -18.59 -20.26
N GLN A 109 -14.66 -19.64 -19.47
CA GLN A 109 -13.67 -19.66 -18.39
C GLN A 109 -12.25 -19.38 -18.93
N SER A 110 -11.46 -18.61 -18.18
CA SER A 110 -10.09 -18.30 -18.57
C SER A 110 -9.24 -19.57 -18.64
N LYS A 111 -8.40 -19.69 -19.69
CA LYS A 111 -7.45 -20.80 -19.82
C LYS A 111 -6.45 -20.79 -18.66
N LYS A 112 -6.11 -21.98 -18.14
CA LYS A 112 -5.10 -22.15 -17.07
C LYS A 112 -3.75 -21.52 -17.39
N GLN A 113 -3.36 -21.47 -18.68
CA GLN A 113 -2.14 -20.80 -19.14
C GLN A 113 -2.07 -19.31 -18.78
N ASN A 114 -3.22 -18.64 -18.65
CA ASN A 114 -3.28 -17.24 -18.24
C ASN A 114 -2.82 -17.05 -16.78
N SER A 115 -2.83 -18.11 -15.96
CA SER A 115 -2.34 -18.09 -14.57
C SER A 115 -0.83 -17.85 -14.47
N ILE A 116 -0.07 -18.27 -15.49
CA ILE A 116 1.39 -18.07 -15.54
C ILE A 116 1.74 -16.58 -15.52
N LYS A 117 0.86 -15.70 -16.03
CA LYS A 117 1.08 -14.25 -15.95
C LYS A 117 1.19 -13.76 -14.50
N TYR A 118 0.40 -14.32 -13.59
CA TYR A 118 0.49 -13.98 -12.17
C TYR A 118 1.83 -14.42 -11.57
N PHE A 119 2.39 -15.54 -12.02
CA PHE A 119 3.72 -15.99 -11.58
C PHE A 119 4.82 -14.99 -11.90
N PHE A 120 4.71 -14.24 -13.00
CA PHE A 120 5.67 -13.18 -13.34
C PHE A 120 5.32 -11.83 -12.72
N VAL A 121 4.05 -11.46 -12.66
CA VAL A 121 3.60 -10.15 -12.14
C VAL A 121 3.82 -10.04 -10.63
N VAL A 122 3.60 -11.10 -9.86
CA VAL A 122 3.71 -11.07 -8.40
C VAL A 122 5.15 -10.80 -7.94
N PRO A 123 6.20 -11.50 -8.43
CA PRO A 123 7.59 -11.18 -8.08
C PRO A 123 7.99 -9.76 -8.46
N VAL A 124 7.56 -9.28 -9.63
CA VAL A 124 7.86 -7.91 -10.07
C VAL A 124 7.26 -6.87 -9.12
N LEU A 125 6.00 -7.07 -8.69
CA LEU A 125 5.36 -6.21 -7.69
C LEU A 125 6.09 -6.26 -6.33
N ILE A 126 6.51 -7.44 -5.89
CA ILE A 126 7.29 -7.59 -4.65
C ILE A 126 8.61 -6.84 -4.76
N CYS A 127 9.38 -7.05 -5.83
CA CYS A 127 10.61 -6.32 -6.09
C CYS A 127 10.38 -4.81 -6.14
N PHE A 128 9.31 -4.35 -6.79
CA PHE A 128 8.94 -2.94 -6.83
C PHE A 128 8.73 -2.38 -5.42
N ILE A 129 7.94 -3.05 -4.56
CA ILE A 129 7.74 -2.59 -3.17
C ILE A 129 9.06 -2.52 -2.39
N PHE A 130 9.96 -3.50 -2.57
CA PHE A 130 11.28 -3.49 -1.93
C PHE A 130 12.20 -2.40 -2.46
N LEU A 131 12.18 -2.09 -3.75
CA LEU A 131 13.00 -1.02 -4.33
C LEU A 131 12.57 0.37 -3.84
N PHE A 132 11.27 0.56 -3.57
CA PHE A 132 10.72 1.81 -3.05
C PHE A 132 10.80 1.92 -1.51
N GLN A 133 11.34 0.90 -0.81
CA GLN A 133 11.69 0.98 0.62
C GLN A 133 13.00 1.77 0.82
N VAL A 134 13.00 3.07 0.50
CA VAL A 134 14.14 3.94 0.83
C VAL A 134 14.02 4.38 2.28
N ARG A 135 14.97 3.98 3.13
CA ARG A 135 15.16 4.65 4.43
C ARG A 135 15.75 6.03 4.17
N VAL A 136 14.95 7.07 4.37
CA VAL A 136 15.45 8.45 4.42
C VAL A 136 16.22 8.60 5.73
N ILE A 137 17.50 8.28 5.71
CA ILE A 137 18.42 8.70 6.78
C ILE A 137 18.72 10.16 6.48
N ALA A 138 18.20 11.06 7.31
CA ALA A 138 18.58 12.46 7.27
C ALA A 138 20.06 12.56 7.68
N GLN A 139 20.96 12.44 6.70
CA GLN A 139 22.30 12.99 6.85
C GLN A 139 22.15 14.50 6.80
N GLU A 140 22.50 15.18 7.89
CA GLU A 140 22.77 16.62 7.81
C GLU A 140 23.88 16.81 6.78
N LYS A 141 23.52 17.36 5.63
CA LYS A 141 24.53 17.89 4.70
C LYS A 141 25.12 19.10 5.38
N PHE A 142 26.26 18.93 6.05
CA PHE A 142 27.10 20.06 6.41
C PHE A 142 27.48 20.74 5.10
N THR A 143 26.79 21.83 4.78
CA THR A 143 27.08 22.63 3.60
C THR A 143 28.39 23.36 3.92
N VAL A 144 29.52 22.76 3.56
CA VAL A 144 30.76 23.51 3.40
C VAL A 144 30.49 24.43 2.21
N GLN A 145 30.18 25.70 2.49
CA GLN A 145 30.30 26.74 1.48
C GLN A 145 31.76 26.69 1.01
N SER A 146 31.98 26.11 -0.16
CA SER A 146 33.24 26.26 -0.88
C SER A 146 33.33 27.72 -1.28
N ILE A 147 33.94 28.53 -0.41
CA ILE A 147 34.49 29.81 -0.80
C ILE A 147 35.57 29.46 -1.81
N ASN A 148 35.34 29.79 -3.08
CA ASN A 148 36.34 29.74 -4.12
C ASN A 148 37.43 30.75 -3.75
N HIS A 149 38.42 30.33 -2.96
CA HIS A 149 39.65 31.08 -2.80
C HIS A 149 40.78 30.28 -3.43
N SER A 150 41.45 30.96 -4.33
CA SER A 150 42.68 30.57 -5.01
C SER A 150 43.68 29.90 -4.07
N LEU A 151 44.31 28.85 -4.58
CA LEU A 151 45.43 28.10 -4.02
C LEU A 151 46.47 29.04 -3.39
N ASP A 152 46.55 29.06 -2.05
CA ASP A 152 47.77 29.33 -1.27
C ASP A 152 47.61 29.21 0.26
N GLU A 153 46.43 28.88 0.81
CA GLU A 153 46.26 28.66 2.25
C GLU A 153 46.10 27.17 2.60
N ILE A 154 47.07 26.62 3.34
CA ILE A 154 46.97 25.30 3.97
C ILE A 154 45.98 25.42 5.15
N ILE A 155 44.74 24.96 4.95
CA ILE A 155 43.74 24.90 6.03
C ILE A 155 43.95 23.60 6.82
N VAL A 156 44.57 23.70 7.98
CA VAL A 156 44.70 22.59 8.94
C VAL A 156 43.46 22.57 9.85
N ARG A 157 42.77 21.43 9.93
CA ARG A 157 41.62 21.24 10.82
C ARG A 157 41.99 20.31 11.98
N MET A 158 41.69 20.75 13.19
CA MET A 158 41.71 19.93 14.41
C MET A 158 40.27 19.58 14.78
N GLU A 159 40.00 18.30 14.99
CA GLU A 159 38.68 17.82 15.42
C GLU A 159 38.71 17.44 16.91
N ILE A 160 37.83 18.06 17.71
CA ILE A 160 37.63 17.71 19.11
C ILE A 160 36.24 17.14 19.25
N ASN A 161 36.14 15.90 19.70
CA ASN A 161 34.88 15.21 19.93
C ASN A 161 34.55 15.18 21.43
N LYS A 162 33.32 14.75 21.76
CA LYS A 162 32.84 14.71 23.15
C LYS A 162 33.62 13.77 24.07
N HIS A 163 34.39 12.83 23.50
CA HIS A 163 35.19 11.84 24.22
C HIS A 163 36.70 12.16 24.23
N THR A 164 37.13 13.24 23.56
CA THR A 164 38.55 13.60 23.50
C THR A 164 39.12 13.77 24.90
N THR A 165 40.26 13.13 25.15
CA THR A 165 40.94 13.13 26.45
C THR A 165 41.94 14.28 26.56
N ASP A 166 42.30 14.67 27.78
CA ASP A 166 43.25 15.77 28.00
C ASP A 166 44.65 15.42 27.43
N GLU A 167 45.01 14.13 27.37
CA GLU A 167 46.24 13.64 26.74
C GLU A 167 46.23 13.83 25.22
N GLU A 168 45.11 13.52 24.54
CA GLU A 168 44.95 13.76 23.11
C GLU A 168 45.02 15.26 22.79
N MET A 169 44.42 16.10 23.64
CA MET A 169 44.49 17.56 23.49
C MET A 169 45.91 18.09 23.62
N ASN A 170 46.72 17.52 24.52
CA ASN A 170 48.13 17.90 24.65
C ASN A 170 48.96 17.43 23.44
N LYS A 171 48.67 16.25 22.88
CA LYS A 171 49.33 15.78 21.64
C LYS A 171 49.02 16.69 20.45
N GLU A 172 47.74 17.07 20.28
CA GLU A 172 47.35 18.02 19.24
C GLU A 172 48.02 19.38 19.44
N LYS A 173 48.09 19.88 20.68
CA LYS A 173 48.86 21.10 20.99
C LYS A 173 50.32 21.00 20.52
N ASP A 174 50.98 19.88 20.81
CA ASP A 174 52.38 19.68 20.44
C ASP A 174 52.59 19.59 18.92
N ILE A 175 51.65 18.96 18.20
CA ILE A 175 51.69 18.89 16.73
C ILE A 175 51.57 20.30 16.13
N PHE A 176 50.59 21.08 16.60
CA PHE A 176 50.39 22.44 16.10
C PHE A 176 51.57 23.37 16.41
N LYS A 177 52.21 23.20 17.56
CA LYS A 177 53.40 23.96 17.90
C LYS A 177 54.63 23.56 17.08
N LYS A 178 54.81 22.28 16.77
CA LYS A 178 55.99 21.78 16.05
C LYS A 178 55.89 21.98 14.54
N GLU A 179 54.73 21.69 13.95
CA GLU A 179 54.54 21.67 12.50
C GLU A 179 54.08 23.03 11.96
N PHE A 180 53.42 23.85 12.79
CA PHE A 180 52.79 25.10 12.35
C PHE A 180 53.17 26.33 13.19
N ASP A 181 54.13 26.21 14.12
CA ASP A 181 54.58 27.27 15.05
C ASP A 181 53.44 28.00 15.79
N ALA A 182 52.33 27.30 16.04
CA ALA A 182 51.12 27.88 16.61
C ALA A 182 50.88 27.38 18.04
N ASP A 183 50.78 28.29 19.02
CA ASP A 183 50.57 27.91 20.43
C ASP A 183 49.08 27.79 20.75
N LEU A 184 48.56 26.55 20.65
CA LEU A 184 47.21 26.23 21.07
C LEU A 184 47.11 26.15 22.60
N LYS A 185 46.08 26.77 23.19
CA LYS A 185 45.76 26.66 24.61
C LYS A 185 44.30 26.28 24.82
N PHE A 186 44.10 25.11 25.41
CA PHE A 186 42.81 24.67 25.90
C PHE A 186 42.60 25.15 27.34
N SER A 187 41.45 25.73 27.63
CA SER A 187 41.09 26.23 28.97
C SER A 187 39.62 26.00 29.27
N LYS A 188 39.26 25.95 30.55
CA LYS A 188 37.89 25.74 31.03
C LYS A 188 37.23 24.47 30.45
N VAL A 189 38.00 23.40 30.30
CA VAL A 189 37.49 22.08 29.92
C VAL A 189 36.65 21.54 31.09
N LYS A 190 35.34 21.41 30.90
CA LYS A 190 34.43 20.78 31.87
C LYS A 190 33.90 19.48 31.30
N ARG A 191 33.79 18.47 32.16
CA ARG A 191 33.27 17.15 31.82
C ARG A 191 32.02 16.82 32.64
N ASN A 192 31.11 16.06 32.06
CA ASN A 192 29.96 15.49 32.78
C ASN A 192 30.38 14.23 33.58
N PRO A 193 29.50 13.66 34.43
CA PRO A 193 29.80 12.42 35.17
C PRO A 193 30.09 11.19 34.28
N LYS A 194 29.76 11.23 32.98
CA LYS A 194 30.07 10.19 31.98
C LYS A 194 31.43 10.43 31.29
N GLY A 195 32.18 11.45 31.71
CA GLY A 195 33.49 11.81 31.15
C GLY A 195 33.45 12.64 29.87
N GLU A 196 32.27 13.03 29.39
CA GLU A 196 32.11 13.77 28.12
C GLU A 196 32.33 15.28 28.31
N ILE A 197 32.99 15.92 27.35
CA ILE A 197 33.24 17.38 27.35
C ILE A 197 31.92 18.13 27.18
N THR A 198 31.61 19.02 28.12
CA THR A 198 30.40 19.89 28.10
C THR A 198 30.73 21.36 27.85
N SER A 199 31.97 21.78 28.10
CA SER A 199 32.45 23.10 27.71
C SER A 199 33.95 23.09 27.50
N ILE A 200 34.43 23.85 26.51
CA ILE A 200 35.84 24.04 26.20
C ILE A 200 36.05 25.46 25.68
N LYS A 201 37.18 26.08 26.02
CA LYS A 201 37.67 27.28 25.35
C LYS A 201 39.02 26.98 24.73
N VAL A 202 39.16 27.35 23.45
CA VAL A 202 40.41 27.21 22.70
C VAL A 202 40.92 28.60 22.40
N TYR A 203 42.21 28.82 22.65
CA TYR A 203 42.91 30.05 22.31
C TYR A 203 44.08 29.68 21.39
N LEU A 204 44.25 30.44 20.32
CA LEU A 204 45.46 30.43 19.51
C LEU A 204 46.28 31.64 19.95
N LYS A 205 47.55 31.44 20.27
CA LYS A 205 48.50 32.52 20.59
C LYS A 205 49.60 32.58 19.55
#